data_AF-A0A534SPW7-F1
#
_entry.id   AF-A0A534SPW7-F1
#
_cell.length_a   1.000
_cell.length_b   1.000
_cell.length_c   1.000
_cell.angle_alpha   90.00
_cell.angle_beta   90.00
_cell.angle_gamma   90.00
#
_symmetry.space_group_name_H-M   'P 1'
#
loop_
_entity.id
_entity.type
_entity.pdbx_description
1 polymer ?
#
loop_
_entity_poly.entity_id
_entity_poly.type
_entity_poly.pdbx_seq_one_letter_code
_entity_poly.pdbx_strand_id
1 'polypeptide(L)'
;MLLAINVNNTYTKIGIYSGARLALNWRLQTEPGRTADEYGVFLLGLFEAAGAAVSAIDAVIVASVVPPMNPIIDELARKFFRQEPMQVGPGIRTGMPILMENPKEVGADRIVNAVAGYDRARSACIVVDFGTATTFDYVTA
;
A
#
# COMPACT_ATOMS: atom_id res chain seq x y z
N MET A 1 1.97 -15.08 -4.59
CA MET A 1 1.50 -13.75 -5.03
C MET A 1 1.82 -12.69 -3.99
N LEU A 2 1.87 -11.42 -4.37
CA LEU A 2 2.09 -10.29 -3.45
C LEU A 2 0.75 -9.61 -3.12
N LEU A 3 0.45 -9.42 -1.84
CA LEU A 3 -0.65 -8.56 -1.39
C LEU A 3 -0.11 -7.16 -1.08
N ALA A 4 -0.53 -6.17 -1.85
CA ALA A 4 -0.19 -4.76 -1.62
C ALA A 4 -1.39 -4.03 -0.99
N ILE A 5 -1.15 -3.38 0.14
CA ILE A 5 -2.16 -2.62 0.87
C ILE A 5 -1.71 -1.16 0.91
N ASN A 6 -2.54 -0.25 0.43
CA ASN A 6 -2.30 1.19 0.51
C ASN A 6 -3.41 1.84 1.33
N VAL A 7 -3.06 2.31 2.52
CA VAL A 7 -3.97 2.90 3.49
C VAL A 7 -3.89 4.43 3.39
N ASN A 8 -4.91 5.03 2.75
CA ASN A 8 -5.09 6.49 2.74
C ASN A 8 -6.17 6.92 3.73
N ASN A 9 -6.36 8.22 3.92
CA ASN A 9 -7.37 8.75 4.85
C ASN A 9 -8.79 8.30 4.54
N THR A 10 -9.19 8.27 3.26
CA THR A 10 -10.57 7.93 2.87
C THR A 10 -10.76 6.46 2.56
N TYR A 11 -9.77 5.85 1.90
CA TYR A 11 -9.88 4.47 1.41
C TYR A 11 -8.59 3.70 1.61
N THR A 12 -8.76 2.43 2.02
CA THR A 12 -7.72 1.39 1.96
C THR A 12 -7.87 0.66 0.63
N LYS A 13 -6.88 0.83 -0.25
CA LYS A 13 -6.79 0.15 -1.55
C LYS A 13 -6.00 -1.13 -1.37
N ILE A 14 -6.49 -2.22 -1.96
CA ILE A 14 -5.93 -3.55 -1.78
C ILE A 14 -5.71 -4.13 -3.17
N GLY A 15 -4.52 -4.66 -3.44
CA GLY A 15 -4.17 -5.26 -4.73
C GLY A 15 -3.43 -6.58 -4.56
N ILE A 16 -3.76 -7.56 -5.39
CA ILE A 16 -3.02 -8.82 -5.49
C ILE A 16 -2.22 -8.81 -6.78
N TYR A 17 -0.91 -8.99 -6.67
CA TYR A 17 0.00 -9.05 -7.80
C TYR A 17 0.51 -10.47 -8.03
N SER A 18 0.47 -10.89 -9.30
CA SER A 18 1.16 -12.07 -9.80
C SER A 18 2.32 -11.61 -10.68
N GLY A 19 3.53 -11.63 -10.14
CA GLY A 19 4.68 -10.93 -10.73
C GLY A 19 4.39 -9.44 -10.86
N ALA A 20 4.55 -8.89 -12.07
CA ALA A 20 4.27 -7.47 -12.37
C ALA A 20 2.79 -7.18 -12.68
N ARG A 21 1.93 -8.20 -12.78
CA ARG A 21 0.52 -8.03 -13.15
C ARG A 21 -0.36 -7.87 -11.91
N LEU A 22 -1.15 -6.80 -11.87
CA LEU A 22 -2.26 -6.66 -10.94
C LEU A 22 -3.37 -7.65 -11.33
N ALA A 23 -3.55 -8.70 -10.54
CA ALA A 23 -4.51 -9.76 -10.79
C ALA A 23 -5.91 -9.40 -10.26
N LEU A 24 -5.98 -8.87 -9.05
CA LEU A 24 -7.22 -8.48 -8.37
C LEU A 24 -6.98 -7.18 -7.60
N ASN A 25 -8.02 -6.37 -7.45
CA ASN A 25 -7.97 -5.21 -6.57
C ASN A 25 -9.34 -4.90 -5.97
N TRP A 26 -9.31 -4.31 -4.77
CA TRP A 26 -10.49 -3.87 -4.05
C TRP A 26 -10.22 -2.53 -3.35
N ARG A 27 -11.30 -1.90 -2.92
CA ARG A 27 -11.25 -0.64 -2.17
C ARG A 27 -12.24 -0.71 -1.02
N LEU A 28 -11.74 -0.51 0.19
CA LEU A 28 -12.52 -0.42 1.42
C LEU A 28 -12.42 1.00 1.98
N GLN A 29 -13.43 1.45 2.73
CA GLN A 29 -13.27 2.66 3.53
C GLN A 29 -12.20 2.46 4.60
N THR A 30 -11.38 3.47 4.82
CA THR A 30 -10.43 3.46 5.94
C THR A 30 -11.18 3.77 7.21
N GLU A 31 -11.24 2.78 8.09
CA GLU A 31 -11.93 2.88 9.37
C GLU A 31 -11.02 2.37 10.49
N PRO A 32 -10.35 3.28 11.25
CA PRO A 32 -9.54 2.91 12.40
C PRO A 32 -10.33 2.33 13.57
N GLY A 33 -11.66 2.52 13.61
CA GLY A 33 -12.53 1.91 14.60
C GLY A 33 -12.75 0.41 14.39
N ARG A 34 -12.36 -0.14 13.23
CA ARG A 34 -12.47 -1.57 12.94
C ARG A 34 -11.28 -2.36 13.47
N THR A 35 -11.57 -3.55 13.95
CA THR A 35 -10.60 -4.56 14.35
C THR A 35 -9.97 -5.28 13.15
N ALA A 36 -8.83 -5.94 13.38
CA ALA A 36 -8.22 -6.81 12.38
C ALA A 36 -9.15 -7.95 11.94
N ASP A 37 -10.01 -8.43 12.85
CA ASP A 37 -11.00 -9.48 12.54
C ASP A 37 -12.10 -9.00 11.59
N GLU A 38 -12.63 -7.79 11.79
CA GLU A 38 -13.63 -7.22 10.89
C GLU A 38 -13.05 -7.03 9.48
N TYR A 39 -11.82 -6.50 9.37
CA TYR A 39 -11.14 -6.44 8.08
C TYR A 39 -10.85 -7.82 7.50
N GLY A 40 -10.50 -8.79 8.35
CA GLY A 40 -10.29 -10.17 7.97
C GLY A 40 -11.52 -10.78 7.32
N VAL A 41 -12.69 -10.63 7.94
CA VAL A 41 -13.98 -11.10 7.38
C VAL A 41 -14.24 -10.49 6.01
N PHE A 42 -14.06 -9.17 5.84
CA PHE A 42 -14.23 -8.53 4.54
C PHE A 42 -13.26 -9.09 3.51
N LEU A 43 -11.97 -9.21 3.84
CA LEU A 43 -10.97 -9.70 2.91
C LEU A 43 -11.17 -11.16 2.54
N LEU A 44 -11.48 -12.03 3.50
CA LEU A 44 -11.78 -13.43 3.23
C LEU A 44 -12.98 -13.57 2.29
N GLY A 45 -14.05 -12.81 2.52
CA GLY A 45 -15.21 -12.79 1.63
C GLY A 45 -14.87 -12.30 0.22
N LEU A 46 -14.02 -11.28 0.09
CA LEU A 46 -13.55 -10.79 -1.22
C LEU A 46 -12.68 -11.81 -1.96
N PHE A 47 -11.81 -12.53 -1.24
CA PHE A 47 -11.00 -13.62 -1.80
C PHE A 47 -11.89 -14.76 -2.30
N GLU A 48 -12.83 -15.20 -1.46
CA GLU A 48 -13.79 -16.25 -1.81
C GLU A 48 -14.62 -15.88 -3.05
N ALA A 49 -15.20 -14.67 -3.06
CA ALA A 49 -15.99 -14.18 -4.18
C ALA A 49 -15.19 -14.08 -5.49
N ALA A 50 -13.88 -13.86 -5.41
CA ALA A 50 -12.98 -13.82 -6.56
C ALA A 50 -12.40 -15.20 -6.94
N GLY A 51 -12.74 -16.27 -6.21
CA GLY A 51 -12.13 -17.59 -6.38
C GLY A 51 -10.64 -17.62 -6.07
N ALA A 52 -10.15 -16.70 -5.23
CA ALA A 52 -8.76 -16.57 -4.86
C ALA A 52 -8.48 -17.29 -3.54
N ALA A 53 -7.32 -17.96 -3.45
CA ALA A 53 -6.88 -18.61 -2.22
C ALA A 53 -6.00 -17.67 -1.40
N VAL A 54 -6.33 -17.49 -0.13
CA VAL A 54 -5.50 -16.73 0.84
C VAL A 54 -4.11 -17.36 0.97
N SER A 55 -4.04 -18.68 0.90
CA SER A 55 -2.78 -19.45 0.92
C SER A 55 -1.86 -19.19 -0.27
N ALA A 56 -2.33 -18.53 -1.33
CA ALA A 56 -1.51 -18.14 -2.47
C ALA A 56 -0.76 -16.82 -2.25
N ILE A 57 -0.96 -16.14 -1.11
CA ILE A 57 -0.25 -14.92 -0.74
C ILE A 57 1.06 -15.29 -0.04
N ASP A 58 2.18 -14.94 -0.69
CA ASP A 58 3.53 -15.26 -0.23
C ASP A 58 4.19 -14.09 0.50
N ALA A 59 3.67 -12.87 0.31
CA ALA A 59 4.22 -11.66 0.88
C ALA A 59 3.14 -10.58 1.00
N VAL A 60 3.30 -9.70 1.98
CA VAL A 60 2.46 -8.52 2.19
C VAL A 60 3.34 -7.29 2.25
N ILE A 61 2.96 -6.23 1.52
CA ILE A 61 3.58 -4.91 1.62
C ILE A 61 2.50 -3.86 1.89
N VAL A 62 2.80 -2.91 2.79
CA VAL A 62 1.86 -1.92 3.28
C VAL A 62 2.46 -0.53 3.13
N ALA A 63 1.75 0.38 2.47
CA ALA A 63 1.99 1.81 2.55
C ALA A 63 0.84 2.45 3.32
N SER A 64 1.14 3.31 4.29
CA SER A 64 0.11 3.93 5.13
C SER A 64 0.46 5.37 5.46
N VAL A 65 -0.54 6.24 5.32
CA VAL A 65 -0.52 7.61 5.85
C VAL A 65 -1.47 7.79 7.04
N VAL A 66 -2.01 6.68 7.57
CA VAL A 66 -2.96 6.67 8.69
C VAL A 66 -2.36 5.82 9.83
N PRO A 67 -1.53 6.39 10.72
CA PRO A 67 -0.81 5.61 11.74
C PRO A 67 -1.67 4.69 12.62
N PRO A 68 -2.90 5.08 13.04
CA PRO A 68 -3.78 4.19 13.80
C PRO A 68 -4.14 2.87 13.09
N MET A 69 -4.07 2.84 11.75
CA MET A 69 -4.36 1.64 10.96
C MET A 69 -3.21 0.62 10.96
N ASN A 70 -1.97 1.06 11.21
CA ASN A 70 -0.80 0.20 11.09
C ASN A 70 -0.87 -1.07 11.97
N PRO A 71 -1.15 -0.99 13.29
CA PRO A 71 -1.25 -2.21 14.11
C PRO A 71 -2.39 -3.13 13.66
N ILE A 72 -3.49 -2.57 13.14
CA ILE A 72 -4.64 -3.34 12.64
C ILE A 72 -4.24 -4.13 11.39
N ILE A 73 -3.58 -3.48 10.43
CA ILE A 73 -3.11 -4.14 9.21
C ILE A 73 -2.01 -5.16 9.51
N ASP A 74 -1.13 -4.88 10.46
CA ASP A 74 -0.09 -5.82 10.86
C ASP A 74 -0.65 -7.09 11.48
N GLU A 75 -1.62 -6.95 12.39
CA GLU A 75 -2.33 -8.09 12.97
C GLU A 75 -3.08 -8.87 11.89
N LEU A 76 -3.77 -8.18 10.98
CA LEU A 76 -4.49 -8.81 9.87
C LEU A 76 -3.57 -9.63 8.97
N ALA A 77 -2.41 -9.08 8.59
CA ALA A 77 -1.42 -9.76 7.76
C ALA A 77 -0.90 -11.04 8.43
N ARG A 78 -0.55 -10.97 9.72
CA ARG A 78 -0.08 -12.13 10.49
C ARG A 78 -1.17 -13.17 10.71
N LYS A 79 -2.37 -12.74 11.09
CA LYS A 79 -3.47 -13.62 11.50
C LYS A 79 -4.11 -14.35 10.32
N PHE A 80 -4.42 -13.63 9.24
CA PHE A 80 -5.18 -14.17 8.12
C PHE A 80 -4.30 -14.63 6.96
N PHE A 81 -3.18 -13.94 6.70
CA PHE A 81 -2.28 -14.28 5.59
C PHE A 81 -1.03 -15.04 6.03
N ARG A 82 -0.76 -15.12 7.34
CA ARG A 82 0.45 -15.74 7.91
C ARG A 82 1.75 -15.14 7.37
N GLN A 83 1.71 -13.84 7.07
CA GLN A 83 2.84 -13.09 6.55
C GLN A 83 3.20 -11.96 7.51
N GLU A 84 4.50 -11.70 7.66
CA GLU A 84 4.98 -10.47 8.29
C GLU A 84 5.01 -9.35 7.25
N PRO A 85 4.21 -8.27 7.41
CA PRO A 85 4.11 -7.26 6.38
C PRO A 85 5.35 -6.37 6.35
N MET A 86 5.78 -6.04 5.13
CA MET A 86 6.79 -5.00 4.93
C MET A 86 6.13 -3.63 4.91
N GLN A 87 6.51 -2.76 5.85
CA GLN A 87 6.00 -1.39 5.92
C GLN A 87 6.86 -0.43 5.07
N VAL A 88 6.21 0.36 4.20
CA VAL A 88 6.84 1.45 3.47
C VAL A 88 6.98 2.64 4.41
N GLY A 89 8.22 3.03 4.69
CA GLY A 89 8.51 4.16 5.58
C GLY A 89 10.02 4.39 5.77
N PRO A 90 10.41 5.23 6.74
CA PRO A 90 11.81 5.52 7.00
C PRO A 90 12.67 4.26 7.19
N GLY A 91 13.78 4.17 6.44
CA GLY A 91 14.71 3.04 6.50
C GLY A 91 14.44 1.93 5.48
N ILE A 92 13.30 1.94 4.77
CA ILE A 92 13.10 1.03 3.63
C ILE A 92 14.00 1.44 2.47
N ARG A 93 14.61 0.44 1.80
CA ARG A 93 15.42 0.69 0.60
C ARG A 93 14.50 0.89 -0.61
N THR A 94 14.12 2.14 -0.86
CA THR A 94 13.30 2.53 -2.03
C THR A 94 14.10 2.58 -3.33
N GLY A 95 15.44 2.67 -3.25
CA GLY A 95 16.29 2.95 -4.41
C GLY A 95 16.19 4.40 -4.91
N MET A 96 15.42 5.25 -4.23
CA MET A 96 15.16 6.64 -4.62
C MET A 96 15.49 7.59 -3.44
N PRO A 97 16.51 8.45 -3.56
CA PRO A 97 16.81 9.47 -2.56
C PRO A 97 15.65 10.48 -2.43
N ILE A 98 15.29 10.81 -1.18
CA ILE A 98 14.30 11.85 -0.89
C ILE A 98 15.07 13.16 -0.63
N LEU A 99 14.98 14.10 -1.57
CA LEU A 99 15.72 15.38 -1.54
C LEU A 99 14.97 16.50 -0.80
N MET A 100 13.88 16.17 -0.09
CA MET A 100 13.14 17.12 0.74
C MET A 100 13.93 17.47 2.00
N GLU A 101 13.77 18.70 2.51
CA GLU A 101 14.44 19.15 3.74
C GLU A 101 14.13 18.24 4.94
N ASN A 102 12.87 17.78 5.05
CA ASN A 102 12.46 16.79 6.03
C ASN A 102 11.92 15.51 5.36
N PRO A 103 12.78 14.52 5.08
CA PRO A 103 12.36 13.27 4.43
C PRO A 103 11.32 12.48 5.23
N LYS A 104 11.25 12.68 6.56
CA LYS A 104 10.31 11.97 7.44
C LYS A 104 8.87 12.48 7.33
N GLU A 105 8.67 13.68 6.80
CA GLU A 105 7.35 14.26 6.57
C GLU A 105 6.71 13.80 5.25
N VAL A 106 7.48 13.13 4.40
CA VAL A 106 6.96 12.61 3.14
C VAL A 106 6.10 11.39 3.42
N GLY A 107 4.81 11.49 3.08
CA GLY A 107 3.87 10.38 3.18
C GLY A 107 4.33 9.16 2.37
N ALA A 108 4.05 7.96 2.89
CA ALA A 108 4.40 6.71 2.22
C ALA A 108 3.77 6.60 0.82
N ASP A 109 2.58 7.18 0.63
CA ASP A 109 1.89 7.26 -0.67
C ASP A 109 2.69 8.06 -1.71
N ARG A 110 3.23 9.22 -1.33
CA ARG A 110 4.08 10.04 -2.20
C ARG A 110 5.36 9.31 -2.60
N ILE A 111 5.97 8.56 -1.66
CA ILE A 111 7.17 7.75 -1.93
C ILE A 111 6.85 6.67 -2.97
N VAL A 112 5.80 5.88 -2.78
CA VAL A 112 5.46 4.79 -3.73
C VAL A 112 5.03 5.35 -5.09
N ASN A 113 4.33 6.49 -5.11
CA ASN A 113 3.95 7.18 -6.34
C ASN A 113 5.18 7.66 -7.11
N ALA A 114 6.17 8.25 -6.44
CA ALA A 114 7.41 8.70 -7.05
C ALA A 114 8.21 7.52 -7.64
N VAL A 115 8.39 6.44 -6.87
CA VAL A 115 9.07 5.22 -7.33
C VAL A 115 8.38 4.63 -8.55
N ALA A 116 7.05 4.50 -8.51
CA ALA A 116 6.27 3.94 -9.62
C ALA A 116 6.15 4.88 -10.82
N GLY A 117 6.26 6.19 -10.61
CA GLY A 117 6.31 7.20 -11.67
C GLY A 117 7.62 7.14 -12.43
N TYR A 118 8.74 7.11 -11.70
CA TYR A 118 10.08 6.97 -12.29
C TYR A 118 10.27 5.64 -13.01
N ASP A 119 9.80 4.54 -12.44
CA ASP A 119 9.92 3.21 -13.08
C ASP A 119 9.23 3.17 -14.47
N ARG A 120 8.13 3.94 -14.63
CA ARG A 120 7.40 4.08 -15.90
C ARG A 120 8.04 5.08 -16.86
N ALA A 121 8.48 6.24 -16.36
CA ALA A 121 9.00 7.32 -17.19
C ALA A 121 10.48 7.12 -17.58
N ARG A 122 11.27 6.47 -16.72
CA ARG A 122 12.73 6.31 -16.82
C ARG A 122 13.47 7.63 -17.07
N SER A 123 12.91 8.73 -16.58
CA SER A 123 13.39 10.09 -16.73
C SER A 123 12.66 11.00 -15.73
N ALA A 124 13.02 12.28 -15.72
CA ALA A 124 12.34 13.28 -14.91
C ALA A 124 10.83 13.30 -15.21
N CYS A 125 10.00 13.34 -14.17
CA CYS A 125 8.55 13.35 -14.30
C CYS A 125 7.88 14.11 -13.16
N ILE A 126 6.66 14.56 -13.39
CA ILE A 126 5.77 15.05 -12.33
C ILE A 126 4.67 14.02 -12.13
N VAL A 127 4.53 13.52 -10.91
CA VAL A 127 3.41 12.67 -10.52
C VAL A 127 2.34 13.55 -9.90
N VAL A 128 1.11 13.45 -10.40
CA VAL A 128 -0.06 14.19 -9.89
C VAL A 128 -1.04 13.17 -9.32
N ASP A 129 -1.28 13.22 -8.00
CA ASP A 129 -2.23 12.34 -7.32
C ASP A 129 -3.49 13.11 -6.91
N PHE A 130 -4.65 12.65 -7.39
CA PHE A 130 -5.95 13.20 -7.06
C PHE A 130 -6.57 12.42 -5.89
N GLY A 131 -6.08 12.71 -4.69
CA GLY A 131 -6.57 12.14 -3.44
C GLY A 131 -7.42 13.10 -2.63
N THR A 132 -7.41 12.92 -1.30
CA THR A 132 -8.01 13.87 -0.34
C THR A 132 -7.42 15.27 -0.51
N ALA A 133 -6.12 15.35 -0.82
CA ALA A 133 -5.47 16.53 -1.37
C ALA A 133 -4.97 16.18 -2.78
N THR A 134 -4.90 17.19 -3.66
CA THR A 134 -4.18 17.04 -4.92
C THR A 134 -2.69 17.31 -4.67
N THR A 135 -1.84 16.31 -4.90
CA THR A 135 -0.38 16.46 -4.72
C THR A 135 0.34 16.52 -6.06
N PHE A 136 1.47 17.23 -6.07
CA PHE A 136 2.38 17.30 -7.20
C PHE A 136 3.78 16.92 -6.70
N ASP A 137 4.31 15.83 -7.22
CA ASP A 137 5.61 15.28 -6.86
C ASP A 137 6.55 15.35 -8.06
N TYR A 138 7.56 16.21 -7.99
CA TYR A 138 8.60 16.28 -9.02
C TYR A 138 9.70 15.26 -8.71
N VAL A 139 9.95 14.38 -9.67
CA VAL A 139 11.01 13.37 -9.62
C VAL A 139 12.06 13.71 -10.67
N THR A 140 13.33 13.82 -10.26
CA THR A 140 14.44 14.10 -11.18
C THR A 140 14.82 12.87 -12.00
N ALA A 141 15.62 13.07 -13.07
CA ALA A 141 16.15 11.99 -13.90
C ALA A 141 17.16 11.11 -13.13
#